data_AF-A0AA36HR13-F1
#
_entry.id   AF-A0AA36HR13-F1
#
_cell.length_a   1.000
_cell.length_b   1.000
_cell.length_c   1.000
_cell.angle_alpha   90.00
_cell.angle_beta   90.00
_cell.angle_gamma   90.00
#
_symmetry.space_group_name_H-M   'P 1'
#
loop_
_entity.id
_entity.type
_entity.pdbx_description
1 polymer ?
#
loop_
_entity_poly.entity_id
_entity_poly.type
_entity_poly.pdbx_seq_one_letter_code
_entity_poly.pdbx_strand_id
1 'polypeptide(L)'
;MSAPDEDKHKVLKDLAQARLRSFQLENQLLSTFFSETEDLKKAKEELSAAGQRLAELEGELEERRLAEEELKAEVARLKSLKLKVEPACGKPPCFRTASEEIQGDPSSGYLRAAAETVLVATHLVDTYYYGYALNQPESTGWFLCSQTRDFVRAEFGV
;
A
#
# COMPACT_ATOMS: atom_id res chain seq x y z
N MET A 1 54.09 -80.53 22.00
CA MET A 1 53.83 -79.16 22.50
C MET A 1 53.78 -78.24 21.27
N SER A 2 52.58 -77.92 20.77
CA SER A 2 52.38 -77.13 19.54
C SER A 2 51.21 -76.14 19.68
N ALA A 3 51.19 -75.36 20.76
CA ALA A 3 50.17 -74.34 21.04
C ALA A 3 50.56 -72.85 20.76
N PRO A 4 51.81 -72.44 20.49
CA PRO A 4 52.14 -71.00 20.46
C PRO A 4 51.81 -70.25 19.16
N ASP A 5 51.50 -70.95 18.06
CA ASP A 5 51.24 -70.29 16.76
C ASP A 5 49.76 -69.99 16.50
N GLU A 6 48.83 -70.75 17.10
CA GLU A 6 47.39 -70.44 17.00
C GLU A 6 47.01 -69.15 17.72
N ASP A 7 47.60 -68.90 18.90
CA ASP A 7 47.38 -67.66 19.67
C ASP A 7 47.90 -66.42 18.94
N LYS A 8 49.04 -66.53 18.25
CA LYS A 8 49.58 -65.42 17.44
C LYS A 8 48.67 -65.08 16.26
N HIS A 9 48.14 -66.10 15.58
CA HIS A 9 47.22 -65.90 14.47
C HIS A 9 45.93 -65.22 14.92
N LYS A 10 45.41 -65.59 16.09
CA LYS A 10 44.23 -64.95 16.68
C LYS A 10 44.51 -63.47 17.01
N VAL A 11 45.62 -63.17 17.68
CA VAL A 11 46.02 -61.79 18.01
C VAL A 11 46.19 -60.93 16.76
N LEU A 12 46.83 -61.46 15.71
CA LEU A 12 47.00 -60.72 14.45
C LEU A 12 45.66 -60.45 13.75
N LYS A 13 44.72 -61.39 13.80
CA LYS A 13 43.37 -61.22 13.24
C LYS A 13 42.58 -60.17 14.02
N ASP A 14 42.63 -60.21 15.33
CA ASP A 14 41.96 -59.24 16.21
C ASP A 14 42.54 -57.83 16.01
N LEU A 15 43.88 -57.72 15.89
CA LEU A 15 44.55 -56.46 15.58
C LEU A 15 44.16 -55.91 14.20
N ALA A 16 44.08 -56.77 13.18
CA ALA A 16 43.64 -56.37 11.84
C ALA A 16 42.18 -55.88 11.84
N GLN A 17 41.29 -56.56 12.57
CA GLN A 17 39.90 -56.13 12.74
C GLN A 17 39.79 -54.81 13.51
N ALA A 18 40.57 -54.62 14.57
CA ALA A 18 40.61 -53.37 15.32
C ALA A 18 41.08 -52.19 14.44
N ARG A 19 42.12 -52.39 13.63
CA ARG A 19 42.60 -51.39 12.67
C ARG A 19 41.56 -51.04 11.61
N LEU A 20 40.87 -52.03 11.06
CA LEU A 20 39.80 -51.80 10.09
C LEU A 20 38.65 -50.98 10.69
N ARG A 21 38.25 -51.29 11.93
CA ARG A 21 37.22 -50.50 12.65
C ARG A 21 37.68 -49.07 12.91
N SER A 22 38.94 -48.85 13.31
CA SER A 22 39.49 -47.50 13.49
C SER A 22 39.41 -46.70 12.20
N PHE A 23 39.85 -47.29 11.08
CA PHE A 23 39.80 -46.64 9.77
C PHE A 23 38.38 -46.31 9.32
N GLN A 24 37.41 -47.19 9.61
CA GLN A 24 36.00 -46.92 9.31
C GLN A 24 35.44 -45.77 10.15
N LEU A 25 35.76 -45.71 11.44
CA LEU A 25 35.35 -44.61 12.32
C LEU A 25 36.00 -43.28 11.91
N GLU A 26 37.29 -43.29 11.57
CA GLU A 26 38.00 -42.11 11.07
C GLU A 26 37.38 -41.58 9.77
N ASN A 27 37.05 -42.46 8.82
CA ASN A 27 36.36 -42.04 7.58
C ASN A 27 34.95 -41.52 7.85
N GLN A 28 34.20 -42.12 8.77
CA GLN A 28 32.88 -41.61 9.15
C GLN A 28 32.98 -40.22 9.75
N LEU A 29 33.93 -39.99 10.67
CA LEU A 29 34.19 -38.68 11.27
C LEU A 29 34.57 -37.65 10.21
N LEU A 30 35.46 -38.00 9.28
CA LEU A 30 35.83 -37.11 8.17
C LEU A 30 34.62 -36.79 7.28
N SER A 31 33.81 -37.78 6.93
CA SER A 31 32.62 -37.58 6.12
C SER A 31 31.61 -36.65 6.78
N THR A 32 31.36 -36.83 8.08
CA THR A 32 30.48 -35.94 8.86
C THR A 32 31.06 -34.53 8.92
N PHE A 33 32.35 -34.40 9.21
CA PHE A 33 33.03 -33.09 9.27
C PHE A 33 32.93 -32.34 7.94
N PHE A 34 33.15 -33.02 6.80
CA PHE A 34 33.00 -32.39 5.49
C PHE A 34 31.55 -31.97 5.20
N SER A 35 30.57 -32.78 5.57
CA SER A 35 29.15 -32.42 5.44
C SER A 35 28.81 -31.17 6.26
N GLU A 36 29.19 -31.15 7.53
CA GLU A 36 28.93 -30.01 8.43
C GLU A 36 29.64 -28.74 7.94
N THR A 37 30.85 -28.88 7.38
CA THR A 37 31.59 -27.74 6.81
C THR A 37 30.89 -27.16 5.58
N GLU A 38 30.32 -28.01 4.71
CA GLU A 38 29.53 -27.55 3.56
C GLU A 38 28.23 -26.89 4.00
N ASP A 39 27.55 -27.42 5.01
CA ASP A 39 26.33 -26.81 5.56
C ASP A 39 26.63 -25.45 6.20
N LEU A 40 27.76 -25.31 6.91
CA LEU A 40 28.23 -24.04 7.45
C LEU A 40 28.56 -23.01 6.36
N LYS A 41 29.13 -23.44 5.23
CA LYS A 41 29.37 -22.54 4.09
C LYS A 41 28.07 -22.02 3.51
N LYS A 42 27.08 -22.90 3.30
CA LYS A 42 25.75 -22.49 2.83
C LYS A 42 25.08 -21.53 3.79
N ALA A 43 25.07 -21.84 5.09
CA ALA A 43 24.51 -20.95 6.11
C ALA A 43 25.18 -19.57 6.12
N LYS A 44 26.51 -19.52 5.89
CA LYS A 44 27.25 -18.26 5.77
C LYS A 44 26.84 -17.45 4.54
N GLU A 45 26.64 -18.11 3.40
CA GLU A 45 26.18 -17.46 2.16
C GLU A 45 24.76 -16.91 2.33
N GLU A 46 23.86 -17.70 2.91
CA GLU A 46 22.49 -17.28 3.23
C GLU A 46 22.48 -16.08 4.20
N LEU A 47 23.31 -16.10 5.24
CA LEU A 47 23.43 -14.99 6.18
C LEU A 47 23.97 -13.72 5.52
N SER A 48 24.94 -13.86 4.60
CA SER A 48 25.47 -12.74 3.83
C SER A 48 24.39 -12.14 2.92
N ALA A 49 23.60 -12.97 2.24
CA ALA A 49 22.50 -12.53 1.40
C ALA A 49 21.40 -11.84 2.22
N ALA A 50 21.06 -12.38 3.39
CA ALA A 50 20.12 -11.76 4.32
C ALA A 50 20.61 -10.39 4.82
N GLY A 51 21.92 -10.26 5.10
CA GLY A 51 22.53 -8.99 5.49
C GLY A 51 22.45 -7.91 4.40
N GLN A 52 22.69 -8.28 3.14
CA GLN A 52 22.52 -7.36 2.01
C GLN A 52 21.06 -6.89 1.87
N ARG A 53 20.12 -7.82 1.99
CA ARG A 53 18.69 -7.50 1.91
C ARG A 53 18.21 -6.63 3.07
N LEU A 54 18.78 -6.78 4.26
CA LEU A 54 18.51 -5.88 5.38
C LEU A 54 18.98 -4.45 5.08
N ALA A 55 20.19 -4.30 4.53
CA ALA A 55 20.71 -2.99 4.15
C ALA A 55 19.86 -2.30 3.06
N GLU A 56 19.35 -3.07 2.08
CA GLU A 56 18.42 -2.57 1.07
C GLU A 56 17.11 -2.07 1.70
N LEU A 57 16.51 -2.87 2.59
CA LEU A 57 15.26 -2.50 3.28
C LEU A 57 15.43 -1.29 4.21
N GLU A 58 16.58 -1.16 4.88
CA GLU A 58 16.90 0.04 5.67
C GLU A 58 16.98 1.29 4.79
N GLY A 59 17.54 1.17 3.58
CA GLY A 59 17.55 2.25 2.59
C GLY A 59 16.14 2.65 2.14
N GLU A 60 15.30 1.67 1.75
CA GLU A 60 13.91 1.92 1.35
C GLU A 60 13.08 2.56 2.48
N LEU A 61 13.34 2.18 3.73
CA LEU A 61 12.64 2.73 4.89
C LEU A 61 12.98 4.21 5.10
N GLU A 62 14.25 4.59 4.92
CA GLU A 62 14.66 5.99 5.03
C GLU A 62 14.10 6.84 3.88
N GLU A 63 14.07 6.32 2.65
CA GLU A 63 13.42 6.98 1.52
C GLU A 63 11.91 7.22 1.78
N ARG A 64 11.21 6.21 2.30
CA ARG A 64 9.80 6.34 2.69
C ARG A 64 9.59 7.38 3.78
N ARG A 65 10.50 7.43 4.76
CA ARG A 65 10.44 8.42 5.84
C ARG A 65 10.57 9.85 5.30
N LEU A 66 11.51 10.08 4.38
CA LEU A 66 11.68 11.37 3.72
C LEU A 66 10.42 11.77 2.93
N ALA A 67 9.85 10.84 2.15
CA ALA A 67 8.61 11.07 1.43
C ALA A 67 7.41 11.36 2.36
N GLU A 68 7.34 10.70 3.51
CA GLU A 68 6.30 10.96 4.51
C GLU A 68 6.45 12.35 5.15
N GLU A 69 7.67 12.78 5.43
CA GLU A 69 7.96 14.13 5.94
C GLU A 69 7.57 15.20 4.89
N GLU A 70 7.89 14.99 3.61
CA GLU A 70 7.50 15.88 2.52
C GLU A 70 5.96 15.95 2.38
N LEU A 71 5.28 14.81 2.41
CA LEU A 71 3.82 14.77 2.35
C LEU A 71 3.18 15.48 3.55
N LYS A 72 3.74 15.32 4.76
CA LYS A 72 3.29 16.04 5.96
C LYS A 72 3.44 17.55 5.80
N ALA A 73 4.57 18.01 5.25
CA ALA A 73 4.81 19.42 4.97
C ALA A 73 3.80 19.98 3.95
N GLU A 74 3.52 19.23 2.88
CA GLU A 74 2.56 19.63 1.86
C GLU A 74 1.12 19.65 2.40
N VAL A 75 0.73 18.67 3.21
CA VAL A 75 -0.56 18.67 3.91
C VAL A 75 -0.68 19.88 4.84
N ALA A 76 0.37 20.23 5.58
CA ALA A 76 0.39 21.42 6.42
C ALA A 76 0.26 22.72 5.59
N ARG A 77 0.97 22.80 4.45
CA ARG A 77 0.87 23.91 3.49
C ARG A 77 -0.56 24.06 2.98
N LEU A 78 -1.18 22.98 2.50
CA LEU A 78 -2.57 22.98 2.01
C LEU A 78 -3.57 23.34 3.12
N LYS A 79 -3.37 22.88 4.36
CA LYS A 79 -4.19 23.28 5.50
C LYS A 79 -4.08 24.78 5.78
N SER A 80 -2.88 25.35 5.74
CA SER A 80 -2.69 26.79 5.93
C SER A 80 -3.32 27.64 4.81
N LEU A 81 -3.35 27.12 3.58
CA LEU A 81 -4.04 27.75 2.44
C LEU A 81 -5.56 27.67 2.59
N LYS A 82 -6.10 26.53 3.03
CA LYS A 82 -7.54 26.37 3.31
C LYS A 82 -8.02 27.22 4.50
N LEU A 83 -7.17 27.46 5.50
CA LEU A 83 -7.46 28.36 6.62
C LEU A 83 -7.50 29.85 6.24
N LYS A 84 -6.95 30.24 5.08
CA LYS A 84 -7.06 31.62 4.56
C LYS A 84 -8.36 31.90 3.81
N VAL A 85 -9.22 30.89 3.66
CA VAL A 85 -10.60 31.09 3.20
C VAL A 85 -11.46 31.11 4.45
N GLU A 86 -11.58 32.27 5.10
CA GLU A 86 -12.67 32.46 6.06
C GLU A 86 -13.99 32.17 5.33
N PRO A 87 -14.81 31.22 5.82
CA PRO A 87 -16.18 31.17 5.37
C PRO A 87 -16.85 32.39 6.00
N ALA A 88 -17.09 33.42 5.19
CA ALA A 88 -18.03 34.45 5.55
C ALA A 88 -19.37 33.76 5.87
N CYS A 89 -19.63 33.60 7.16
CA CYS A 89 -20.94 33.37 7.78
C CYS A 89 -21.81 32.26 7.18
N GLY A 90 -21.78 31.07 7.79
CA GLY A 90 -22.96 30.21 8.01
C GLY A 90 -23.78 29.73 6.80
N LYS A 91 -23.34 29.96 5.56
CA LYS A 91 -23.98 29.48 4.34
C LYS A 91 -22.90 28.86 3.47
N PRO A 92 -23.11 27.66 2.90
CA PRO A 92 -22.23 27.13 1.87
C PRO A 92 -22.03 28.21 0.80
N PRO A 93 -20.80 28.42 0.30
CA PRO A 93 -20.56 29.37 -0.77
C PRO A 93 -21.42 28.94 -1.96
N CYS A 94 -22.55 29.62 -2.14
CA CYS A 94 -23.44 29.37 -3.25
C CYS A 94 -22.68 29.76 -4.52
N PHE A 95 -22.38 28.77 -5.36
CA PHE A 95 -21.52 28.90 -6.53
C PHE A 95 -22.07 29.98 -7.48
N ARG A 96 -23.40 29.97 -7.70
CA ARG A 96 -24.16 31.02 -8.41
C ARG A 96 -25.62 31.02 -7.95
N THR A 97 -26.28 32.16 -8.11
CA THR A 97 -27.74 32.29 -7.89
C THR A 97 -28.47 31.91 -9.17
N ALA A 98 -29.46 31.00 -9.11
CA ALA A 98 -30.34 30.73 -10.25
C ALA A 98 -31.28 31.93 -10.48
N SER A 99 -31.45 32.40 -11.72
CA SER A 99 -32.27 33.56 -12.07
C SER A 99 -33.56 33.22 -12.82
N GLU A 100 -33.60 32.14 -13.62
CA GLU A 100 -34.76 31.79 -14.46
C GLU A 100 -34.89 30.27 -14.73
N GLU A 101 -36.10 29.84 -15.08
CA GLU A 101 -36.41 28.51 -15.58
C GLU A 101 -36.06 28.41 -17.08
N ILE A 102 -35.50 27.27 -17.50
CA ILE A 102 -35.37 26.95 -18.93
C ILE A 102 -36.62 26.14 -19.26
N GLN A 103 -37.57 26.74 -19.98
CA GLN A 103 -38.72 25.99 -20.49
C GLN A 103 -38.23 24.90 -21.45
N GLY A 104 -38.26 23.65 -20.99
CA GLY A 104 -37.89 22.49 -21.79
C GLY A 104 -37.75 21.23 -20.93
N ASP A 105 -38.59 20.25 -21.22
CA ASP A 105 -38.65 18.87 -20.73
C ASP A 105 -38.55 18.62 -19.19
N PRO A 106 -39.60 18.05 -18.55
CA PRO A 106 -39.70 17.88 -17.09
C PRO A 106 -38.60 17.02 -16.44
N SER A 107 -37.84 16.27 -17.23
CA SER A 107 -36.84 15.29 -16.77
C SER A 107 -35.40 15.83 -16.78
N SER A 108 -35.22 17.13 -17.00
CA SER A 108 -33.93 17.70 -17.34
C SER A 108 -33.51 18.70 -16.26
N GLY A 109 -32.58 18.30 -15.38
CA GLY A 109 -32.14 19.06 -14.20
C GLY A 109 -31.37 20.35 -14.52
N TYR A 110 -31.88 21.21 -15.41
CA TYR A 110 -31.22 22.41 -15.90
C TYR A 110 -31.82 23.69 -15.28
N LEU A 111 -30.98 24.59 -14.77
CA LEU A 111 -31.38 25.85 -14.11
C LEU A 111 -30.60 27.02 -14.70
N ARG A 112 -31.24 28.16 -15.05
CA ARG A 112 -30.49 29.34 -15.53
C ARG A 112 -30.02 30.18 -14.34
N ALA A 113 -28.78 30.66 -14.36
CA ALA A 113 -28.18 31.46 -13.26
C ALA A 113 -27.90 32.93 -13.55
N ALA A 114 -27.48 33.23 -14.77
CA ALA A 114 -27.36 34.57 -15.29
C ALA A 114 -27.77 34.50 -16.77
N ALA A 115 -27.92 35.66 -17.43
CA ALA A 115 -28.08 35.68 -18.89
C ALA A 115 -27.03 34.73 -19.51
N GLU A 116 -27.51 33.72 -20.24
CA GLU A 116 -26.71 32.71 -20.96
C GLU A 116 -26.01 31.60 -20.15
N THR A 117 -26.12 31.56 -18.81
CA THR A 117 -25.55 30.44 -18.03
C THR A 117 -26.61 29.43 -17.62
N VAL A 118 -26.47 28.20 -18.12
CA VAL A 118 -27.24 27.04 -17.69
C VAL A 118 -26.44 26.23 -16.66
N LEU A 119 -27.04 25.87 -15.54
CA LEU A 119 -26.55 24.97 -14.51
C LEU A 119 -27.22 23.62 -14.65
N VAL A 120 -26.52 22.55 -14.30
CA VAL A 120 -27.01 21.17 -14.33
C VAL A 120 -26.93 20.62 -12.91
N ALA A 121 -28.07 20.28 -12.30
CA ALA A 121 -28.14 19.64 -10.99
C ALA A 121 -27.95 18.13 -11.13
N THR A 122 -26.97 17.57 -10.41
CA THR A 122 -26.70 16.12 -10.39
C THR A 122 -27.13 15.47 -9.09
N HIS A 123 -27.11 16.22 -7.98
CA HIS A 123 -27.50 15.72 -6.67
C HIS A 123 -28.31 16.76 -5.88
N LEU A 124 -29.22 16.27 -5.04
CA LEU A 124 -29.98 17.07 -4.09
C LEU A 124 -29.65 16.59 -2.66
N VAL A 125 -29.25 17.50 -1.79
CA VAL A 125 -29.02 17.26 -0.35
C VAL A 125 -29.72 18.36 0.43
N ASP A 126 -30.74 17.98 1.21
CA ASP A 126 -31.59 18.89 1.99
C ASP A 126 -32.19 20.03 1.14
N THR A 127 -31.63 21.23 1.28
CA THR A 127 -32.05 22.46 0.58
C THR A 127 -30.98 22.97 -0.38
N TYR A 128 -30.06 22.09 -0.81
CA TYR A 128 -28.99 22.41 -1.73
C TYR A 128 -28.91 21.40 -2.88
N TYR A 129 -28.69 21.92 -4.08
CA TYR A 129 -28.32 21.14 -5.25
C TYR A 129 -26.80 21.21 -5.47
N TYR A 130 -26.19 20.11 -5.87
CA TYR A 130 -24.83 20.05 -6.39
C TYR A 130 -24.88 19.88 -7.91
N GLY A 131 -24.00 20.56 -8.62
CA GLY A 131 -24.02 20.55 -10.07
C GLY A 131 -22.86 21.28 -10.73
N TYR A 132 -22.99 21.51 -12.03
CA TYR A 132 -22.00 22.23 -12.86
C TYR A 132 -22.66 23.20 -13.83
N ALA A 133 -21.90 24.16 -14.38
CA ALA A 133 -22.38 25.01 -15.47
C ALA A 133 -22.24 24.29 -16.82
N LEU A 134 -23.32 24.18 -17.61
CA LEU A 134 -23.33 23.48 -18.89
C LEU A 134 -22.25 23.99 -19.86
N ASN A 135 -22.02 25.30 -19.88
CA ASN A 135 -21.03 25.94 -20.75
C ASN A 135 -19.60 25.90 -20.17
N GLN A 136 -19.43 25.48 -18.92
CA GLN A 136 -18.16 25.39 -18.19
C GLN A 136 -18.21 24.19 -17.21
N PRO A 137 -18.14 22.93 -17.67
CA PRO A 137 -18.35 21.76 -16.81
C PRO A 137 -17.36 21.61 -15.66
N GLU A 138 -16.15 22.18 -15.80
CA GLU A 138 -15.14 22.29 -14.76
C GLU A 138 -15.58 23.18 -13.58
N SER A 139 -16.57 24.05 -13.80
CA SER A 139 -17.18 24.91 -12.80
C SER A 139 -18.29 24.18 -12.06
N THR A 140 -17.91 23.44 -11.01
CA THR A 140 -18.82 22.67 -10.14
C THR A 140 -19.07 23.37 -8.80
N GLY A 141 -20.24 23.15 -8.19
CA GLY A 141 -20.51 23.67 -6.87
C GLY A 141 -21.94 23.47 -6.37
N TRP A 142 -22.20 24.00 -5.17
CA TRP A 142 -23.48 23.94 -4.49
C TRP A 142 -24.31 25.21 -4.74
N PHE A 143 -25.63 25.06 -4.91
CA PHE A 143 -26.58 26.17 -5.04
C PHE A 143 -27.88 25.88 -4.28
N LEU A 144 -28.51 26.90 -3.69
CA LEU A 144 -29.63 26.76 -2.77
C LEU A 144 -30.95 26.48 -3.50
N CYS A 145 -31.72 25.50 -3.03
CA CYS A 145 -33.05 25.19 -3.56
C CYS A 145 -34.04 26.35 -3.40
N SER A 146 -33.91 27.20 -2.38
CA SER A 146 -34.80 28.36 -2.23
C SER A 146 -34.46 29.49 -3.20
N GLN A 147 -33.27 29.45 -3.80
CA GLN A 147 -32.83 30.39 -4.83
C GLN A 147 -33.18 29.86 -6.24
N THR A 148 -33.66 28.62 -6.34
CA THR A 148 -34.21 28.02 -7.54
C THR A 148 -35.73 28.03 -7.43
N ARG A 149 -36.46 28.52 -8.43
CA ARG A 149 -37.93 28.51 -8.37
C ARG A 149 -38.47 27.09 -8.61
N ASP A 150 -39.38 26.69 -7.73
CA ASP A 150 -40.17 25.45 -7.65
C ASP A 150 -39.80 24.31 -8.62
N PHE A 151 -38.82 23.50 -8.19
CA PHE A 151 -38.59 22.18 -8.76
C PHE A 151 -39.68 21.21 -8.29
N VAL A 152 -40.32 20.49 -9.21
CA VAL A 152 -41.16 19.35 -8.88
C VAL A 152 -40.24 18.23 -8.37
N ARG A 153 -40.19 18.06 -7.03
CA ARG A 153 -39.33 17.13 -6.28
C ARG A 153 -39.53 15.63 -6.60
N ALA A 154 -40.29 15.29 -7.63
CA ALA A 154 -40.75 13.93 -7.88
C ALA A 154 -39.65 12.96 -8.35
N GLU A 155 -38.53 13.44 -8.89
CA GLU A 155 -37.53 12.57 -9.56
C GLU A 155 -36.26 12.25 -8.75
N PHE A 156 -36.07 12.82 -7.54
CA PHE A 156 -34.96 12.43 -6.65
C PHE A 156 -35.35 11.35 -5.61
N GLY A 157 -36.56 10.81 -5.70
CA GLY A 157 -37.05 9.76 -4.80
C GLY A 157 -36.81 8.36 -5.36
N VAL A 158 -35.79 7.69 -4.83
CA VAL A 158 -35.81 6.23 -4.64
C VAL A 158 -35.81 5.96 -3.14
#